data_AF-A0A560RMM7-F1
#
_entry.id   AF-A0A560RMM7-F1
#
_cell.length_a   1.000
_cell.length_b   1.000
_cell.length_c   1.000
_cell.angle_alpha   90.00
_cell.angle_beta   90.00
_cell.angle_gamma   90.00
#
_symmetry.space_group_name_H-M   'P 1'
#
loop_
_entity.id
_entity.type
_entity.pdbx_description
1 polymer ?
#
loop_
_entity_poly.entity_id
_entity_poly.type
_entity_poly.pdbx_seq_one_letter_code
_entity_poly.pdbx_strand_id
1 'polypeptide(L)' 'MRFIAKLVLFIAFIACLAWAIMKPGFDSVTAAIVTLGTLLGSFVLEKKTDVSQSQHVGPNSTAIQAGRDANINK' A
#
# COMPACT_ATOMS: atom_id res chain seq x y z
N MET A 1 -6.47 -8.05 -0.23
CA MET A 1 -5.09 -8.21 -0.75
C MET A 1 -4.05 -7.44 0.07
N ARG A 2 -4.22 -6.12 0.29
CA ARG A 2 -3.25 -5.28 1.04
C ARG A 2 -2.99 -5.73 2.49
N PHE A 3 -4.02 -6.12 3.24
CA PHE A 3 -3.86 -6.62 4.61
C PHE A 3 -3.03 -7.92 4.67
N ILE A 4 -3.29 -8.85 3.74
CA ILE A 4 -2.54 -10.11 3.64
C ILE A 4 -1.07 -9.83 3.33
N ALA A 5 -0.78 -8.89 2.43
CA ALA A 5 0.61 -8.50 2.12
C ALA A 5 1.34 -7.93 3.35
N LYS A 6 0.67 -7.07 4.14
CA LYS A 6 1.23 -6.55 5.39
C LYS A 6 1.48 -7.65 6.43
N LEU A 7 0.56 -8.60 6.56
CA LEU A 7 0.74 -9.76 7.44
C LEU A 7 1.94 -10.61 7.03
N VAL A 8 2.10 -10.86 5.73
CA VAL A 8 3.27 -11.60 5.20
C VAL A 8 4.56 -10.84 5.46
N LEU A 9 4.60 -9.52 5.22
CA LEU A 9 5.78 -8.69 5.51
C LEU A 9 6.13 -8.69 7.01
N PHE A 10 5.12 -8.70 7.88
CA PHE A 10 5.32 -8.77 9.33
C PHE A 10 5.93 -10.11 9.75
N ILE A 11 5.41 -11.23 9.24
CA ILE A 11 5.96 -12.57 9.50
C ILE A 11 7.40 -12.68 8.98
N ALA A 12 7.66 -12.17 7.77
CA ALA A 12 9.00 -12.16 7.19
C ALA A 12 9.99 -11.36 8.04
N PHE A 13 9.58 -10.19 8.55
CA PHE A 13 10.40 -9.39 9.46
C PHE A 13 10.72 -10.14 10.77
N ILE A 14 9.73 -10.79 11.39
CA ILE A 14 9.96 -11.60 12.60
C ILE A 14 10.96 -12.73 12.33
N ALA A 15 10.83 -13.43 11.19
CA ALA A 15 11.75 -14.50 10.82
C ALA A 15 13.18 -13.98 10.63
N CYS A 16 13.36 -12.85 9.94
CA CYS A 16 14.67 -12.23 9.78
C CYS A 16 15.25 -11.72 11.12
N LEU A 17 14.41 -11.19 12.01
CA LEU A 17 14.84 -10.76 13.34
C LEU A 17 15.29 -11.94 14.20
N ALA A 18 14.52 -13.03 14.21
CA ALA A 18 14.89 -14.27 14.89
C ALA A 18 16.21 -14.83 14.34
N TRP A 19 16.39 -14.82 13.01
CA TRP A 19 17.64 -15.23 12.39
C TRP A 19 18.82 -14.35 12.82
N ALA A 20 18.66 -13.04 12.86
CA ALA A 20 19.71 -12.11 13.31
C ALA A 20 20.09 -12.30 14.79
N ILE A 21 19.15 -12.71 15.64
CA ILE A 21 19.41 -13.02 17.06
C ILE A 21 20.12 -14.37 17.20
N MET A 22 19.65 -15.40 16.50
CA MET A 22 20.18 -16.76 16.62
C MET A 22 21.54 -16.93 15.94
N LYS A 23 21.76 -16.25 14.82
CA LYS A 23 22.99 -16.31 14.03
C LYS A 23 23.36 -14.91 13.55
N PRO A 24 23.91 -14.05 14.43
CA PRO A 24 24.27 -12.69 14.08
C PRO A 24 25.39 -12.70 13.03
N GLY A 25 25.08 -12.18 11.86
CA GLY A 25 26.00 -11.97 10.74
C GLY A 25 25.53 -10.82 9.86
N PHE A 26 26.40 -10.39 8.94
CA PHE A 26 26.08 -9.30 8.02
C PHE A 26 24.79 -9.57 7.23
N ASP A 27 24.63 -10.80 6.72
CA ASP A 27 23.47 -11.18 5.91
C ASP A 27 22.17 -11.12 6.71
N SER A 28 22.15 -11.67 7.92
CA SER A 28 20.95 -11.72 8.77
C SER A 28 20.54 -10.33 9.24
N VAL A 29 21.51 -9.47 9.58
CA VAL A 29 21.25 -8.08 10.00
C VAL A 29 20.74 -7.26 8.82
N THR A 30 21.37 -7.38 7.65
CA THR A 30 20.92 -6.71 6.41
C THR A 30 19.51 -7.15 6.05
N ALA A 31 19.20 -8.44 6.13
CA ALA A 31 17.85 -8.96 5.88
C ALA A 31 16.82 -8.36 6.85
N ALA A 32 17.14 -8.23 8.14
CA ALA A 32 16.26 -7.60 9.13
C ALA A 32 16.01 -6.10 8.82
N ILE A 33 17.04 -5.36 8.40
CA ILE A 33 16.90 -3.94 8.01
C ILE A 33 16.04 -3.79 6.76
N VAL A 34 16.28 -4.59 5.73
CA VAL A 34 15.53 -4.54 4.46
C VAL A 34 14.06 -4.92 4.67
N THR A 35 13.80 -5.97 5.44
CA THR A 35 12.42 -6.39 5.74
C THR A 35 11.67 -5.37 6.59
N LEU A 36 12.35 -4.73 7.56
CA LEU A 36 11.79 -3.60 8.31
C LEU A 36 11.46 -2.42 7.41
N GLY A 37 12.40 -2.00 6.55
CA GLY A 37 12.22 -0.90 5.62
C GLY A 37 11.07 -1.16 4.64
N THR A 38 10.94 -2.40 4.16
CA THR A 38 9.84 -2.81 3.27
C THR A 38 8.50 -2.79 4.01
N LEU A 39 8.45 -3.30 5.24
CA LEU A 39 7.26 -3.27 6.08
C LEU A 39 6.80 -1.83 6.33
N LEU A 40 7.70 -0.94 6.76
CA LEU A 40 7.40 0.48 6.97
C LEU A 40 6.99 1.19 5.68
N GLY A 41 7.71 0.93 4.58
CA GLY A 41 7.39 1.44 3.25
C GLY A 41 5.97 1.08 2.82
N SER A 42 5.49 -0.13 3.17
CA SER A 42 4.13 -0.56 2.86
C SER A 42 3.03 0.28 3.54
N PHE A 43 3.33 0.96 4.66
CA PHE A 43 2.42 1.91 5.31
C PHE A 43 2.53 3.32 4.71
N VAL A 44 3.74 3.76 4.33
CA VAL A 44 3.96 5.09 3.75
C VAL A 44 3.43 5.19 2.32
N LEU A 45 3.53 4.10 1.54
CA LEU A 45 3.00 3.99 0.18
C LEU A 45 1.46 3.87 0.14
N GLU A 46 0.78 3.90 1.28
CA GLU A 46 -0.68 4.04 1.35
C GLU A 46 -1.13 5.47 1.01
N LYS A 47 -0.78 5.96 -0.18
CA LYS A 47 -1.59 7.00 -0.79
C LYS A 47 -2.96 6.40 -1.05
N LYS A 48 -3.97 6.89 -0.32
CA LYS A 48 -5.34 6.83 -0.80
C LYS A 48 -5.36 7.61 -2.10
N THR A 49 -5.50 6.91 -3.21
CA THR A 49 -6.05 7.54 -4.40
C THR A 49 -7.50 7.84 -4.04
N ASP A 50 -7.76 9.00 -3.45
CA ASP A 50 -9.10 9.56 -3.47
C ASP A 50 -9.38 9.80 -4.95
N VAL A 51 -10.06 8.85 -5.56
CA VAL A 51 -10.61 8.99 -6.92
C VAL A 51 -11.81 9.91 -6.79
N SER A 52 -11.60 11.14 -6.34
CA SER A 52 -12.56 12.22 -6.50
C SER A 52 -12.34 12.79 -7.89
N GLN A 53 -12.97 12.15 -8.87
CA GLN A 53 -13.07 12.67 -10.21
C GLN A 53 -14.13 13.78 -10.17
N SER A 54 -13.70 15.04 -10.05
CA SER A 54 -14.57 16.19 -10.26
C SER A 54 -14.55 16.57 -11.74
N GLN A 55 -15.69 16.45 -12.42
CA GLN A 55 -15.87 16.96 -13.78
C GLN A 55 -16.83 18.14 -13.73
N HIS A 56 -16.37 19.29 -14.21
CA HIS A 56 -17.24 20.43 -14.48
C HIS A 56 -17.83 20.29 -15.87
N VAL A 57 -19.16 20.17 -15.97
CA VAL A 57 -19.89 19.97 -17.22
C VAL A 57 -20.66 21.26 -17.51
N GLY A 58 -20.33 21.92 -18.63
CA GLY A 58 -20.98 23.16 -19.05
C GLY A 58 -22.33 22.94 -19.76
N PRO A 59 -23.07 24.02 -20.08
CA PRO A 59 -24.30 23.94 -20.86
C PRO A 59 -24.05 23.28 -22.22
N ASN A 60 -24.97 22.43 -22.68
CA ASN A 60 -24.91 21.66 -23.94
C ASN A 60 -23.75 20.64 -24.05
N SER A 61 -23.25 20.11 -22.93
CA SER A 61 -22.17 19.11 -22.91
C SER A 61 -22.64 17.74 -22.42
N THR A 62 -22.07 16.65 -22.96
CA THR A 62 -22.33 15.27 -22.52
C THR A 62 -21.16 14.78 -21.67
N ALA A 63 -21.42 14.46 -20.40
CA ALA A 63 -20.42 13.85 -19.53
C ALA A 63 -20.45 12.33 -19.71
N ILE A 64 -19.28 11.72 -19.89
CA ILE A 64 -19.12 10.27 -19.97
C ILE A 64 -18.13 9.88 -18.87
N GLN A 65 -18.64 9.25 -17.81
CA GLN A 65 -17.82 8.65 -16.75
C GLN A 65 -17.87 7.13 -16.90
N ALA A 66 -16.79 6.55 -17.43
CA ALA A 66 -16.68 5.11 -17.57
C ALA A 66 -16.22 4.50 -16.24
N GLY A 67 -17.05 3.64 -15.65
CA GLY A 67 -16.57 2.63 -14.68
C GLY A 67 -17.30 2.51 -13.34
N ARG A 68 -18.25 3.38 -12.98
CA ARG A 68 -19.10 3.24 -11.76
C ARG A 68 -20.42 4.02 -11.87
N ASP A 69 -21.38 3.66 -11.02
CA ASP A 69 -22.62 4.40 -10.82
C ASP A 69 -22.32 5.82 -10.31
N ALA A 70 -22.77 6.84 -11.05
CA ALA A 70 -22.69 8.23 -10.64
C ALA A 70 -24.01 8.62 -9.96
N ASN A 71 -23.97 8.91 -8.65
CA ASN A 71 -25.11 9.46 -7.93
C ASN A 71 -25.03 11.00 -7.99
N ILE A 72 -25.90 11.60 -8.79
CA ILE A 72 -26.11 13.05 -8.82
C ILE A 72 -27.23 13.36 -7.83
N ASN A 73 -26.89 13.67 -6.58
CA ASN A 73 -27.84 14.28 -5.65
C ASN A 73 -27.97 15.78 -5.99
N LYS A 74 -29.22 16.21 -6.20
CA LYS A 74 -29.59 17.61 -6.38
C LYS A 74 -29.57 18.37 -5.06
#